data_AF-A0A5A7NHG0-F1
#
_entry.id   AF-A0A5A7NHG0-F1
#
_cell.length_a   1.000
_cell.length_b   1.000
_cell.length_c   1.000
_cell.angle_alpha   90.00
_cell.angle_beta   90.00
_cell.angle_gamma   90.00
#
_symmetry.space_group_name_H-M   'P 1'
#
loop_
_entity.id
_entity.type
_entity.pdbx_description
1 polymer ?
#
loop_
_entity_poly.entity_id
_entity_poly.type
_entity_poly.pdbx_seq_one_letter_code
_entity_poly.pdbx_strand_id
1 'polypeptide(L)'
;MSHSDIRHNSRIVKAPTGTKLQAKSWLTEAPLRMLMNNLDPDVAEHPQSLVVYGGIGRAARNWAAFDKIVSVLKRLEEDETLLVQSGKPVGVFKTHQDAPRVLIANSNLVPHWATWEHFNALDRLGLMMYGQMTAGSWIYIGSQGIVQGTYETFVEMARQHYGGDLSGRWILTAGLGGMGGAQPLAATMAGASCLAVECQADRIEKRLQTRYLDRRADTLDEALAMLEDARKSGEAISIGLLGNAAEILPDLVKRGIKPDAVTDQTSAHDPANGYLPAGWSVEQWTKKRDTAPHEVEAAARASMALHVNAMLAFHDQGIPTFDYGNNIRQVALDEGVERAFDFPGFVPAYIRPLFCKGIGPFRWVALSGDPEDIARTDAKVKELIPDDPHLHRWLDMAADRIAFQAYRPAFAG
;
A
#
# COMPACT_ATOMS: atom_id res chain seq x y z
N MET A 1 -26.39 -21.75 -3.31
CA MET A 1 -25.39 -20.93 -4.03
C MET A 1 -24.51 -20.27 -2.97
N SER A 2 -23.23 -20.59 -2.91
CA SER A 2 -22.31 -20.03 -1.91
C SER A 2 -22.17 -18.52 -2.12
N HIS A 3 -22.07 -17.75 -1.02
CA HIS A 3 -21.91 -16.28 -1.04
C HIS A 3 -20.56 -15.80 -1.64
N SER A 4 -19.76 -16.70 -2.23
CA SER A 4 -18.51 -16.39 -2.93
C SER A 4 -18.73 -15.81 -4.33
N ASP A 5 -19.86 -16.07 -4.97
CA ASP A 5 -20.07 -15.78 -6.40
C ASP A 5 -20.34 -14.28 -6.69
N ILE A 6 -20.97 -13.54 -5.76
CA ILE A 6 -21.36 -12.14 -6.01
C ILE A 6 -20.18 -11.13 -6.04
N ARG A 7 -19.01 -11.56 -5.58
CA ARG A 7 -17.81 -10.72 -5.45
C ARG A 7 -16.80 -10.98 -6.55
N HIS A 8 -16.84 -12.14 -7.21
CA HIS A 8 -15.87 -12.49 -8.24
C HIS A 8 -16.46 -12.26 -9.64
N ASN A 9 -15.73 -11.57 -10.51
CA ASN A 9 -16.10 -11.38 -11.92
C ASN A 9 -14.82 -11.28 -12.75
N SER A 10 -14.79 -11.93 -13.91
CA SER A 10 -13.64 -11.94 -14.81
C SER A 10 -13.53 -10.69 -15.69
N ARG A 11 -14.47 -9.75 -15.58
CA ARG A 11 -14.43 -8.52 -16.38
C ARG A 11 -13.21 -7.66 -16.08
N ILE A 12 -12.64 -7.10 -17.13
CA ILE A 12 -11.57 -6.11 -17.05
C ILE A 12 -12.21 -4.73 -16.98
N VAL A 13 -11.93 -3.99 -15.91
CA VAL A 13 -12.36 -2.59 -15.74
C VAL A 13 -11.18 -1.71 -16.11
N LYS A 14 -11.40 -0.76 -17.02
CA LYS A 14 -10.44 0.29 -17.36
C LYS A 14 -11.15 1.63 -17.38
N ALA A 15 -10.45 2.68 -16.99
CA ALA A 15 -11.03 4.00 -16.97
C ALA A 15 -11.05 4.65 -18.37
N PRO A 16 -12.13 5.35 -18.76
CA PRO A 16 -12.23 6.03 -20.06
C PRO A 16 -11.28 7.22 -20.21
N THR A 17 -10.42 7.24 -21.23
CA THR A 17 -9.47 8.34 -21.48
C THR A 17 -10.01 9.41 -22.44
N GLY A 18 -9.27 10.51 -22.62
CA GLY A 18 -9.62 11.59 -23.54
C GLY A 18 -10.75 12.51 -23.06
N THR A 19 -11.28 13.33 -23.95
CA THR A 19 -12.21 14.44 -23.62
C THR A 19 -13.70 14.08 -23.70
N LYS A 20 -14.04 12.87 -24.17
CA LYS A 20 -15.43 12.44 -24.30
C LYS A 20 -16.00 11.99 -22.95
N LEU A 21 -17.08 12.63 -22.53
CA LEU A 21 -17.77 12.30 -21.28
C LEU A 21 -18.72 11.10 -21.45
N GLN A 22 -18.84 10.29 -20.40
CA GLN A 22 -19.93 9.32 -20.23
C GLN A 22 -20.96 9.80 -19.19
N ALA A 23 -20.53 10.64 -18.24
CA ALA A 23 -21.38 11.34 -17.30
C ALA A 23 -21.81 12.72 -17.85
N LYS A 24 -22.61 13.45 -17.06
CA LYS A 24 -23.18 14.74 -17.48
C LYS A 24 -22.22 15.93 -17.39
N SER A 25 -21.21 15.84 -16.53
CA SER A 25 -20.19 16.89 -16.37
C SER A 25 -18.85 16.30 -15.93
N TRP A 26 -17.78 17.09 -16.02
CA TRP A 26 -16.46 16.66 -15.53
C TRP A 26 -16.46 16.32 -14.03
N LEU A 27 -17.30 16.97 -13.23
CA LEU A 27 -17.41 16.71 -11.78
C LEU A 27 -18.04 15.35 -11.46
N THR A 28 -18.80 14.76 -12.38
CA THR A 28 -19.38 13.41 -12.24
C THR A 28 -18.61 12.36 -13.04
N GLU A 29 -17.93 12.78 -14.12
CA GLU A 29 -17.00 11.95 -14.88
C GLU A 29 -15.72 11.63 -14.09
N ALA A 30 -15.17 12.58 -13.34
CA ALA A 30 -13.96 12.37 -12.54
C ALA A 30 -14.09 11.22 -11.52
N PRO A 31 -15.10 11.18 -10.62
CA PRO A 31 -15.27 10.04 -9.72
C PRO A 31 -15.59 8.74 -10.46
N LEU A 32 -16.26 8.79 -11.63
CA LEU A 32 -16.50 7.61 -12.46
C LEU A 32 -15.18 7.01 -12.97
N ARG A 33 -14.33 7.86 -13.56
CA ARG A 33 -13.01 7.47 -14.07
C ARG A 33 -12.12 6.96 -12.95
N MET A 34 -12.11 7.63 -11.79
CA MET A 34 -11.29 7.21 -10.66
C MET A 34 -11.77 5.92 -9.99
N LEU A 35 -13.08 5.69 -9.90
CA LEU A 35 -13.62 4.39 -9.48
C LEU A 35 -13.13 3.26 -10.39
N MET A 36 -13.13 3.48 -11.71
CA MET A 36 -12.65 2.51 -12.68
C MET A 36 -11.12 2.34 -12.61
N ASN A 37 -10.37 3.42 -12.41
CA ASN A 37 -8.91 3.38 -12.25
C ASN A 37 -8.49 2.53 -11.04
N ASN A 38 -9.20 2.65 -9.93
CA ASN A 38 -8.97 1.83 -8.74
C ASN A 38 -9.09 0.31 -9.03
N LEU A 39 -9.72 -0.10 -10.13
CA LEU A 39 -9.88 -1.50 -10.53
C LEU A 39 -9.15 -1.85 -11.83
N ASP A 40 -8.31 -0.95 -12.35
CA ASP A 40 -7.48 -1.28 -13.49
C ASP A 40 -6.50 -2.41 -13.11
N PRO A 41 -6.34 -3.47 -13.94
CA PRO A 41 -5.38 -4.54 -13.67
C PRO A 41 -3.94 -4.07 -13.42
N ASP A 42 -3.56 -2.96 -14.05
CA ASP A 42 -2.23 -2.37 -13.90
C ASP A 42 -2.08 -1.66 -12.54
N VAL A 43 -3.19 -1.33 -11.87
CA VAL A 43 -3.24 -0.58 -10.61
C VAL A 43 -3.56 -1.49 -9.42
N ALA A 44 -4.68 -2.22 -9.48
CA ALA A 44 -5.22 -2.98 -8.38
C ALA A 44 -4.47 -4.30 -8.13
N GLU A 45 -4.45 -4.77 -6.88
CA GLU A 45 -3.82 -6.04 -6.52
C GLU A 45 -4.66 -7.26 -6.91
N HIS A 46 -6.00 -7.17 -6.86
CA HIS A 46 -6.91 -8.25 -7.24
C HIS A 46 -8.31 -7.72 -7.69
N PRO A 47 -8.39 -7.03 -8.85
CA PRO A 47 -9.59 -6.29 -9.27
C PRO A 47 -10.81 -7.17 -9.55
N GLN A 48 -10.62 -8.45 -9.89
CA GLN A 48 -11.72 -9.40 -10.13
C GLN A 48 -12.59 -9.59 -8.89
N SER A 49 -12.02 -9.35 -7.70
CA SER A 49 -12.72 -9.36 -6.40
C SER A 49 -12.95 -7.96 -5.82
N LEU A 50 -12.86 -6.93 -6.67
CA LEU A 50 -12.94 -5.51 -6.33
C LEU A 50 -11.83 -5.02 -5.39
N VAL A 51 -10.83 -5.85 -5.10
CA VAL A 51 -9.76 -5.55 -4.14
C VAL A 51 -8.70 -4.70 -4.83
N VAL A 52 -8.46 -3.53 -4.25
CA VAL A 52 -7.49 -2.54 -4.71
C VAL A 52 -6.14 -2.79 -4.03
N TYR A 53 -6.07 -2.76 -2.70
CA TYR A 53 -4.85 -3.03 -1.92
C TYR A 53 -5.14 -3.28 -0.42
N GLY A 54 -4.11 -3.65 0.35
CA GLY A 54 -4.13 -3.64 1.82
C GLY A 54 -5.01 -4.73 2.44
N GLY A 55 -4.78 -5.99 2.07
CA GLY A 55 -5.67 -7.10 2.42
C GLY A 55 -6.93 -7.05 1.54
N ILE A 56 -8.10 -6.85 2.15
CA ILE A 56 -9.40 -6.86 1.47
C ILE A 56 -9.96 -5.46 1.18
N GLY A 57 -9.12 -4.44 1.03
CA GLY A 57 -9.54 -3.07 0.71
C GLY A 57 -10.18 -2.99 -0.68
N ARG A 58 -11.48 -2.68 -0.77
CA ARG A 58 -12.26 -2.74 -2.02
C ARG A 58 -12.76 -1.37 -2.51
N ALA A 59 -12.98 -1.28 -3.83
CA ALA A 59 -13.54 -0.07 -4.46
C ALA A 59 -15.07 0.04 -4.37
N ALA A 60 -15.76 -1.10 -4.33
CA ALA A 60 -17.21 -1.22 -4.15
C ALA A 60 -17.54 -2.50 -3.38
N ARG A 61 -18.72 -2.56 -2.76
CA ARG A 61 -19.08 -3.67 -1.86
C ARG A 61 -19.11 -5.02 -2.58
N ASN A 62 -19.71 -5.04 -3.76
CA ASN A 62 -19.86 -6.17 -4.66
C ASN A 62 -20.13 -5.64 -6.07
N TRP A 63 -20.20 -6.51 -7.06
CA TRP A 63 -20.33 -6.08 -8.45
C TRP A 63 -21.65 -5.38 -8.75
N ALA A 64 -22.75 -5.81 -8.14
CA ALA A 64 -24.04 -5.14 -8.27
C ALA A 64 -23.99 -3.69 -7.73
N ALA A 65 -23.29 -3.48 -6.61
CA ALA A 65 -23.06 -2.14 -6.08
C ALA A 65 -22.18 -1.29 -7.02
N PHE A 66 -21.10 -1.85 -7.57
CA PHE A 66 -20.28 -1.17 -8.56
C PHE A 66 -21.10 -0.73 -9.77
N ASP A 67 -21.88 -1.64 -10.37
CA ASP A 67 -22.67 -1.35 -11.57
C ASP A 67 -23.70 -0.26 -11.30
N LYS A 68 -24.29 -0.29 -10.10
CA LYS A 68 -25.23 0.74 -9.68
C LYS A 68 -24.53 2.09 -9.44
N ILE A 69 -23.32 2.11 -8.87
CA ILE A 69 -22.54 3.35 -8.72
C ILE A 69 -22.24 3.95 -10.10
N VAL A 70 -21.72 3.13 -11.03
CA VAL A 70 -21.44 3.57 -12.41
C VAL A 70 -22.69 4.13 -13.08
N SER A 71 -23.82 3.43 -12.97
CA SER A 71 -25.10 3.88 -13.52
C SER A 71 -25.57 5.20 -12.91
N VAL A 72 -25.42 5.39 -11.60
CA VAL A 72 -25.81 6.64 -10.93
C VAL A 72 -24.89 7.79 -11.31
N LEU A 73 -23.56 7.61 -11.30
CA LEU A 73 -22.60 8.65 -11.67
C LEU A 73 -22.84 9.16 -13.10
N LYS A 74 -23.21 8.27 -14.04
CA LYS A 74 -23.53 8.66 -15.41
C LYS A 74 -24.76 9.56 -15.54
N ARG A 75 -25.73 9.46 -14.62
CA ARG A 75 -26.98 10.24 -14.67
C ARG A 75 -27.05 11.41 -13.68
N LEU A 76 -26.10 11.48 -12.74
CA LEU A 76 -26.11 12.43 -11.61
C LEU A 76 -26.04 13.86 -12.14
N GLU A 77 -26.96 14.72 -11.68
CA GLU A 77 -26.97 16.14 -12.03
C GLU A 77 -25.90 16.93 -11.26
N GLU A 78 -25.62 18.15 -11.71
CA GLU A 78 -24.61 19.03 -11.09
C GLU A 78 -25.03 19.54 -9.70
N ASP A 79 -26.33 19.57 -9.40
CA ASP A 79 -26.90 19.95 -8.10
C ASP A 79 -27.38 18.73 -7.29
N GLU A 80 -26.93 17.53 -7.63
CA GLU A 80 -27.18 16.29 -6.89
C GLU A 80 -25.91 15.77 -6.19
N THR A 81 -26.11 15.04 -5.09
CA THR A 81 -25.06 14.33 -4.36
C THR A 81 -25.44 12.87 -4.14
N LEU A 82 -24.57 11.95 -4.57
CA LEU A 82 -24.65 10.51 -4.30
C LEU A 82 -24.10 10.20 -2.90
N LEU A 83 -24.84 9.42 -2.12
CA LEU A 83 -24.36 8.82 -0.86
C LEU A 83 -23.91 7.38 -1.08
N VAL A 84 -22.66 7.09 -0.72
CA VAL A 84 -22.08 5.74 -0.72
C VAL A 84 -21.83 5.29 0.71
N GLN A 85 -22.51 4.23 1.13
CA GLN A 85 -22.34 3.61 2.45
C GLN A 85 -21.62 2.28 2.28
N SER A 86 -20.43 2.12 2.87
CA SER A 86 -19.58 0.92 2.74
C SER A 86 -19.61 0.34 1.33
N GLY A 87 -19.25 1.16 0.34
CA GLY A 87 -19.18 0.81 -1.08
C GLY A 87 -20.50 0.49 -1.78
N LYS A 88 -21.66 0.87 -1.22
CA LYS A 88 -22.98 0.70 -1.82
C LYS A 88 -23.66 2.06 -2.05
N PRO A 89 -24.24 2.32 -3.24
CA PRO A 89 -24.96 3.56 -3.50
C PRO A 89 -26.35 3.49 -2.82
N VAL A 90 -26.58 4.31 -1.79
CA VAL A 90 -27.79 4.20 -0.93
C VAL A 90 -28.82 5.31 -1.15
N GLY A 91 -28.42 6.44 -1.73
CA GLY A 91 -29.34 7.53 -2.01
C GLY A 91 -28.72 8.63 -2.86
N VAL A 92 -29.56 9.41 -3.52
CA VAL A 92 -29.19 10.64 -4.22
C VAL A 92 -30.10 11.73 -3.71
N PHE A 93 -29.53 12.87 -3.32
CA PHE A 93 -30.27 14.00 -2.78
C PHE A 93 -29.87 15.27 -3.52
N LYS A 94 -30.83 16.19 -3.65
CA LYS A 94 -30.59 17.52 -4.17
C LYS A 94 -29.77 18.33 -3.16
N THR A 95 -28.71 18.96 -3.64
CA THR A 95 -27.83 19.86 -2.90
C THR A 95 -27.66 21.15 -3.71
N HIS A 96 -26.45 21.47 -4.17
CA HIS A 96 -26.12 22.64 -4.99
C HIS A 96 -24.80 22.39 -5.75
N GLN A 97 -24.49 23.19 -6.76
CA GLN A 97 -23.34 22.98 -7.65
C GLN A 97 -21.99 22.95 -6.92
N ASP A 98 -21.83 23.76 -5.85
CA ASP A 98 -20.58 23.81 -5.08
C ASP A 98 -20.44 22.69 -4.02
N ALA A 99 -21.48 21.88 -3.79
CA ALA A 99 -21.40 20.74 -2.88
C ALA A 99 -20.60 19.57 -3.51
N PRO A 100 -20.13 18.60 -2.72
CA PRO A 100 -19.56 17.37 -3.26
C PRO A 100 -20.58 16.59 -4.08
N ARG A 101 -20.15 16.04 -5.23
CA ARG A 101 -20.98 15.12 -6.03
C ARG A 101 -21.16 13.76 -5.38
N VAL A 102 -20.22 13.34 -4.54
CA VAL A 102 -20.26 12.05 -3.84
C VAL A 102 -19.82 12.23 -2.39
N LEU A 103 -20.60 11.70 -1.46
CA LEU A 103 -20.23 11.57 -0.05
C LEU A 103 -20.10 10.09 0.30
N ILE A 104 -18.98 9.72 0.94
CA ILE A 104 -18.61 8.33 1.17
C ILE A 104 -18.37 8.11 2.66
N ALA A 105 -19.03 7.11 3.23
CA ALA A 105 -18.80 6.63 4.59
C ALA A 105 -18.61 5.11 4.55
N ASN A 106 -17.35 4.66 4.65
CA ASN A 106 -16.98 3.24 4.57
C ASN A 106 -16.46 2.74 5.93
N SER A 107 -16.71 1.46 6.22
CA SER A 107 -16.13 0.71 7.34
C SER A 107 -16.47 1.21 8.76
N ASN A 108 -17.28 2.26 8.92
CA ASN A 108 -17.60 2.82 10.22
C ASN A 108 -18.41 1.82 11.07
N LEU A 109 -17.95 1.60 12.31
CA LEU A 109 -18.62 0.80 13.33
C LEU A 109 -18.64 1.59 14.63
N VAL A 110 -19.68 1.40 15.44
CA VAL A 110 -19.73 1.98 16.79
C VAL A 110 -18.56 1.41 17.60
N PRO A 111 -17.82 2.20 18.41
CA PRO A 111 -16.49 1.80 18.92
C PRO A 111 -16.42 0.44 19.61
N HIS A 112 -17.45 0.08 20.41
CA HIS A 112 -17.49 -1.23 21.08
C HIS A 112 -17.49 -2.41 20.09
N TRP A 113 -18.06 -2.22 18.90
CA TRP A 113 -18.16 -3.22 17.83
C TRP A 113 -17.11 -3.03 16.74
N ALA A 114 -16.15 -2.10 16.90
CA ALA A 114 -15.12 -1.81 15.90
C ALA A 114 -14.00 -2.88 15.92
N THR A 115 -14.38 -4.14 15.72
CA THR A 115 -13.48 -5.31 15.71
C THR A 115 -13.58 -6.05 14.38
N TRP A 116 -12.52 -6.78 14.01
CA TRP A 116 -12.52 -7.62 12.81
C TRP A 116 -13.58 -8.73 12.88
N GLU A 117 -13.81 -9.32 14.05
CA GLU A 117 -14.83 -10.34 14.23
C GLU A 117 -16.22 -9.83 13.83
N HIS A 118 -16.61 -8.65 14.36
CA HIS A 118 -17.90 -8.06 14.05
C HIS A 118 -17.97 -7.57 12.59
N PHE A 119 -16.89 -6.95 12.09
CA PHE A 119 -16.77 -6.58 10.68
C PHE A 119 -17.01 -7.79 9.76
N ASN A 120 -16.36 -8.92 10.04
CA ASN A 120 -16.46 -10.14 9.24
C ASN A 120 -17.86 -10.77 9.30
N ALA A 121 -18.52 -10.71 10.46
CA ALA A 121 -19.92 -11.12 10.58
C ALA A 121 -20.83 -10.29 9.66
N LEU A 122 -20.63 -8.98 9.59
CA LEU A 122 -21.40 -8.09 8.70
C LEU A 122 -21.03 -8.26 7.22
N ASP A 123 -19.76 -8.48 6.87
CA ASP A 123 -19.35 -8.75 5.47
C ASP A 123 -19.99 -10.06 4.95
N ARG A 124 -20.08 -11.10 5.79
CA ARG A 124 -20.78 -12.36 5.43
C ARG A 124 -22.27 -12.14 5.14
N LEU A 125 -22.91 -11.18 5.81
CA LEU A 125 -24.30 -10.77 5.56
C LEU A 125 -24.44 -9.81 4.36
N GLY A 126 -23.35 -9.44 3.69
CA GLY A 126 -23.36 -8.47 2.60
C GLY A 126 -23.59 -7.02 3.05
N LEU A 127 -23.38 -6.73 4.34
CA LEU A 127 -23.63 -5.43 4.96
C LEU A 127 -22.38 -4.54 5.03
N MET A 128 -21.20 -5.11 4.78
CA MET A 128 -19.93 -4.42 5.01
C MET A 128 -19.00 -4.42 3.79
N MET A 129 -18.07 -3.47 3.79
CA MET A 129 -16.94 -3.39 2.87
C MET A 129 -15.80 -2.72 3.61
N TYR A 130 -14.58 -3.24 3.45
CA TYR A 130 -13.39 -2.58 3.96
C TYR A 130 -12.92 -1.55 2.94
N GLY A 131 -13.03 -0.26 3.27
CA GLY A 131 -12.64 0.84 2.38
C GLY A 131 -11.14 1.11 2.33
N GLN A 132 -10.34 0.58 3.26
CA GLN A 132 -8.97 1.06 3.50
C GLN A 132 -9.01 2.61 3.59
N MET A 133 -8.01 3.31 3.04
CA MET A 133 -7.99 4.75 2.87
C MET A 133 -8.47 5.11 1.46
N THR A 134 -7.70 4.75 0.43
CA THR A 134 -7.93 5.21 -0.95
C THR A 134 -8.63 4.20 -1.86
N ALA A 135 -8.83 2.97 -1.38
CA ALA A 135 -9.53 1.92 -2.12
C ALA A 135 -11.02 2.27 -2.27
N GLY A 136 -11.72 2.48 -1.15
CA GLY A 136 -13.15 2.78 -1.13
C GLY A 136 -13.49 4.25 -1.39
N SER A 137 -12.49 5.13 -1.49
CA SER A 137 -12.65 6.56 -1.77
C SER A 137 -12.20 6.97 -3.19
N TRP A 138 -11.77 6.00 -4.00
CA TRP A 138 -11.48 6.17 -5.41
C TRP A 138 -10.38 7.19 -5.71
N ILE A 139 -9.22 7.04 -5.06
CA ILE A 139 -8.04 7.88 -5.35
C ILE A 139 -6.72 7.08 -5.22
N TYR A 140 -6.81 5.78 -5.46
CA TYR A 140 -5.63 4.93 -5.49
C TYR A 140 -4.97 5.01 -6.87
N ILE A 141 -3.64 5.13 -6.84
CA ILE A 141 -2.82 5.43 -8.02
C ILE A 141 -1.65 4.45 -8.13
N GLY A 142 -1.88 3.22 -7.67
CA GLY A 142 -0.83 2.20 -7.58
C GLY A 142 0.17 2.50 -6.47
N SER A 143 1.34 1.88 -6.58
CA SER A 143 2.41 1.98 -5.58
C SER A 143 3.00 3.39 -5.46
N GLN A 144 2.79 4.24 -6.49
CA GLN A 144 3.24 5.63 -6.45
C GLN A 144 2.59 6.44 -5.33
N GLY A 145 1.38 6.07 -4.91
CA GLY A 145 0.64 6.79 -3.87
C GLY A 145 1.26 6.79 -2.48
N ILE A 146 2.32 6.00 -2.25
CA ILE A 146 3.06 5.96 -0.97
C ILE A 146 4.57 6.10 -1.15
N VAL A 147 5.10 6.02 -2.38
CA VAL A 147 6.56 5.95 -2.59
C VAL A 147 7.30 7.19 -2.09
N GLN A 148 6.73 8.40 -2.22
CA GLN A 148 7.36 9.59 -1.62
C GLN A 148 7.35 9.50 -0.09
N GLY A 149 6.23 9.10 0.53
CA GLY A 149 6.14 8.99 1.98
C GLY A 149 7.19 8.02 2.55
N THR A 150 7.42 6.92 1.84
CA THR A 150 8.48 5.95 2.18
C THR A 150 9.87 6.49 1.92
N TYR A 151 10.06 7.19 0.79
CA TYR A 151 11.32 7.88 0.49
C TYR A 151 11.67 8.91 1.57
N GLU A 152 10.74 9.81 1.94
CA GLU A 152 10.94 10.79 3.01
C GLU A 152 11.23 10.13 4.35
N THR A 153 10.58 9.00 4.64
CA THR A 153 10.86 8.23 5.86
C THR A 153 12.30 7.75 5.87
N PHE A 154 12.79 7.16 4.78
CA PHE A 154 14.16 6.66 4.69
C PHE A 154 15.20 7.79 4.65
N VAL A 155 14.91 8.89 3.96
CA VAL A 155 15.78 10.09 3.93
C VAL A 155 15.91 10.71 5.31
N GLU A 156 14.81 10.84 6.05
CA GLU A 156 14.87 11.40 7.40
C GLU A 156 15.54 10.44 8.38
N MET A 157 15.30 9.13 8.27
CA MET A 157 16.06 8.11 8.99
C MET A 157 17.57 8.21 8.69
N ALA A 158 17.95 8.40 7.43
CA ALA A 158 19.35 8.61 7.04
C ALA A 158 19.94 9.86 7.70
N ARG A 159 19.21 10.98 7.73
CA ARG A 159 19.66 12.22 8.39
C ARG A 159 19.91 12.02 9.87
N GLN A 160 19.00 11.32 10.56
CA GLN A 160 19.08 11.12 12.01
C GLN A 160 20.16 10.11 12.42
N HIS A 161 20.38 9.05 11.63
CA HIS A 161 21.23 7.92 12.03
C HIS A 161 22.56 7.82 11.26
N TYR A 162 22.63 8.37 10.05
CA TYR A 162 23.71 8.13 9.10
C TYR A 162 24.22 9.40 8.40
N GLY A 163 23.95 10.58 8.98
CA GLY A 163 24.43 11.86 8.43
C GLY A 163 23.81 12.23 7.07
N GLY A 164 22.70 11.59 6.70
CA GLY A 164 22.00 11.82 5.43
C GLY A 164 22.49 10.97 4.26
N ASP A 165 23.42 10.04 4.47
CA ASP A 165 24.00 9.19 3.42
C ASP A 165 23.77 7.70 3.70
N LEU A 166 23.06 7.05 2.78
CA LEU A 166 22.78 5.61 2.82
C LEU A 166 23.66 4.80 1.85
N SER A 167 24.66 5.41 1.23
CA SER A 167 25.55 4.72 0.29
C SER A 167 26.23 3.50 0.94
N GLY A 168 26.13 2.34 0.30
CA GLY A 168 26.69 1.08 0.81
C GLY A 168 25.92 0.46 1.99
N ARG A 169 24.78 1.04 2.38
CA ARG A 169 23.88 0.52 3.41
C ARG A 169 22.73 -0.27 2.80
N TRP A 170 22.07 -1.08 3.62
CA TRP A 170 20.87 -1.78 3.20
C TRP A 170 19.77 -1.86 4.26
N ILE A 171 18.52 -1.82 3.78
CA ILE A 171 17.30 -1.85 4.58
C ILE A 171 16.67 -3.23 4.47
N LEU A 172 16.35 -3.84 5.61
CA LEU A 172 15.58 -5.07 5.71
C LEU A 172 14.10 -4.75 5.93
N THR A 173 13.22 -5.34 5.13
CA THR A 173 11.77 -5.23 5.31
C THR A 173 11.04 -6.47 4.80
N ALA A 174 9.72 -6.48 4.91
CA ALA A 174 8.84 -7.46 4.32
C ALA A 174 7.54 -6.86 3.75
N GLY A 175 6.90 -7.63 2.87
CA GLY A 175 5.65 -7.29 2.18
C GLY A 175 5.85 -6.49 0.91
N LEU A 176 5.50 -7.09 -0.24
CA LEU A 176 5.57 -6.49 -1.58
C LEU A 176 4.18 -6.35 -2.25
N GLY A 177 3.14 -6.22 -1.43
CA GLY A 177 1.78 -5.86 -1.86
C GLY A 177 1.68 -4.43 -2.42
N GLY A 178 0.46 -3.93 -2.70
CA GLY A 178 0.25 -2.64 -3.39
C GLY A 178 1.03 -1.46 -2.82
N MET A 179 1.08 -1.34 -1.50
CA MET A 179 1.83 -0.30 -0.78
C MET A 179 3.25 -0.77 -0.42
N GLY A 180 3.36 -2.01 0.08
CA GLY A 180 4.63 -2.73 0.38
C GLY A 180 5.67 -2.67 -0.73
N GLY A 181 5.20 -2.78 -1.97
CA GLY A 181 6.02 -2.73 -3.17
C GLY A 181 6.70 -1.40 -3.44
N ALA A 182 6.34 -0.32 -2.74
CA ALA A 182 7.03 0.96 -2.85
C ALA A 182 8.35 1.01 -2.06
N GLN A 183 8.51 0.14 -1.05
CA GLN A 183 9.69 0.12 -0.18
C GLN A 183 11.01 -0.05 -0.93
N PRO A 184 11.15 -0.99 -1.88
CA PRO A 184 12.44 -1.23 -2.52
C PRO A 184 12.86 -0.06 -3.43
N LEU A 185 11.91 0.52 -4.18
CA LEU A 185 12.17 1.72 -4.97
C LEU A 185 12.50 2.94 -4.10
N ALA A 186 11.75 3.15 -3.01
CA ALA A 186 12.02 4.25 -2.08
C ALA A 186 13.40 4.15 -1.43
N ALA A 187 13.83 2.95 -1.04
CA ALA A 187 15.14 2.70 -0.47
C ALA A 187 16.26 3.01 -1.47
N THR A 188 16.14 2.52 -2.71
CA THR A 188 17.15 2.77 -3.75
C THR A 188 17.21 4.23 -4.18
N MET A 189 16.07 4.93 -4.24
CA MET A 189 16.03 6.39 -4.44
C MET A 189 16.68 7.16 -3.29
N ALA A 190 16.60 6.65 -2.06
CA ALA A 190 17.28 7.21 -0.89
C ALA A 190 18.77 6.83 -0.82
N GLY A 191 19.25 5.98 -1.72
CA GLY A 191 20.66 5.55 -1.81
C GLY A 191 21.01 4.26 -1.06
N ALA A 192 20.02 3.57 -0.48
CA ALA A 192 20.22 2.27 0.18
C ALA A 192 19.86 1.11 -0.74
N SER A 193 20.57 -0.01 -0.60
CA SER A 193 20.05 -1.29 -1.06
C SER A 193 18.86 -1.74 -0.20
N CYS A 194 18.02 -2.63 -0.71
CA CYS A 194 16.84 -3.12 0.01
C CYS A 194 16.72 -4.63 -0.13
N LEU A 195 16.49 -5.33 0.98
CA LEU A 195 16.06 -6.71 1.00
C LEU A 195 14.62 -6.78 1.54
N ALA A 196 13.67 -7.09 0.66
CA ALA A 196 12.26 -7.19 1.00
C ALA A 196 11.80 -8.65 0.92
N VAL A 197 11.41 -9.23 2.06
CA VAL A 197 10.88 -10.60 2.14
C VAL A 197 9.41 -10.61 1.69
N GLU A 198 9.04 -11.51 0.78
CA GLU A 198 7.67 -11.68 0.30
C GLU A 198 7.35 -13.16 0.13
N CYS A 199 6.19 -13.59 0.61
CA CYS A 199 5.79 -14.99 0.59
C CYS A 199 5.11 -15.43 -0.71
N GLN A 200 4.56 -14.49 -1.48
CA GLN A 200 3.84 -14.74 -2.71
C GLN A 200 4.68 -14.37 -3.94
N ALA A 201 5.07 -15.36 -4.74
CA ALA A 201 5.92 -15.16 -5.90
C ALA A 201 5.31 -14.22 -6.97
N ASP A 202 3.99 -14.21 -7.14
CA ASP A 202 3.28 -13.31 -8.06
C ASP A 202 3.38 -11.84 -7.65
N ARG A 203 3.51 -11.55 -6.34
CA ARG A 203 3.73 -10.19 -5.84
C ARG A 203 5.13 -9.68 -6.18
N ILE A 204 6.15 -10.52 -6.04
CA ILE A 204 7.53 -10.22 -6.46
C ILE A 204 7.54 -9.91 -7.97
N GLU A 205 6.95 -10.80 -8.76
CA GLU A 205 6.88 -10.64 -10.23
C GLU A 205 6.19 -9.33 -10.64
N LYS A 206 5.09 -8.97 -9.99
CA LYS A 206 4.41 -7.69 -10.24
C LYS A 206 5.31 -6.48 -9.97
N ARG A 207 6.20 -6.52 -8.96
CA ARG A 207 7.15 -5.43 -8.67
C ARG A 207 8.31 -5.36 -9.65
N LEU A 208 8.79 -6.49 -10.15
CA LEU A 208 9.76 -6.52 -11.24
C LEU A 208 9.16 -5.89 -12.51
N GLN A 209 7.95 -6.31 -12.90
CA GLN A 209 7.24 -5.80 -14.08
C GLN A 209 6.96 -4.29 -14.01
N THR A 210 6.64 -3.78 -12.82
CA THR A 210 6.36 -2.36 -12.58
C THR A 210 7.61 -1.52 -12.30
N ARG A 211 8.82 -2.13 -12.35
CA ARG A 211 10.12 -1.48 -12.04
C ARG A 211 10.23 -0.91 -10.62
N TYR A 212 9.46 -1.46 -9.69
CA TYR A 212 9.56 -1.14 -8.25
C TYR A 212 10.55 -2.05 -7.51
N LEU A 213 11.08 -3.05 -8.20
CA LEU A 213 12.05 -4.02 -7.70
C LEU A 213 13.07 -4.35 -8.81
N ASP A 214 14.35 -4.49 -8.45
CA ASP A 214 15.42 -4.75 -9.42
C ASP A 214 15.71 -6.24 -9.62
N ARG A 215 15.70 -7.02 -8.54
CA ARG A 215 16.13 -8.42 -8.52
C ARG A 215 15.22 -9.28 -7.65
N ARG A 216 15.20 -10.57 -7.95
CA ARG A 216 14.58 -11.62 -7.13
C ARG A 216 15.65 -12.57 -6.64
N ALA A 217 15.49 -13.05 -5.42
CA ALA A 217 16.23 -14.18 -4.87
C ALA A 217 15.24 -15.22 -4.33
N ASP A 218 15.57 -16.50 -4.49
CA ASP A 218 14.75 -17.60 -3.96
C ASP A 218 15.33 -18.19 -2.67
N THR A 219 16.55 -17.78 -2.29
CA THR A 219 17.18 -18.17 -1.04
C THR A 219 17.85 -16.99 -0.34
N LEU A 220 17.97 -17.08 0.99
CA LEU A 220 18.63 -16.04 1.77
C LEU A 220 20.11 -15.87 1.39
N ASP A 221 20.82 -16.97 1.14
CA ASP A 221 22.25 -16.91 0.79
C ASP A 221 22.48 -16.22 -0.56
N GLU A 222 21.60 -16.47 -1.54
CA GLU A 222 21.60 -15.75 -2.82
C GLU A 222 21.36 -14.24 -2.63
N ALA A 223 20.36 -13.87 -1.84
CA ALA A 223 20.05 -12.48 -1.56
C ALA A 223 21.23 -11.75 -0.88
N LEU A 224 21.90 -12.41 0.07
CA LEU A 224 23.07 -11.87 0.75
C LEU A 224 24.28 -11.71 -0.18
N ALA A 225 24.48 -12.65 -1.11
CA ALA A 225 25.52 -12.52 -2.13
C ALA A 225 25.28 -11.31 -3.04
N MET A 226 24.02 -11.10 -3.48
CA MET A 226 23.64 -9.92 -4.28
C MET A 226 23.87 -8.61 -3.52
N LEU A 227 23.55 -8.55 -2.22
CA LEU A 227 23.81 -7.37 -1.40
C LEU A 227 25.30 -7.06 -1.28
N GLU A 228 26.14 -8.08 -1.07
CA GLU A 228 27.59 -7.89 -0.96
C GLU A 228 28.21 -7.42 -2.28
N ASP A 229 27.74 -7.95 -3.42
CA ASP A 229 28.19 -7.50 -4.74
C ASP A 229 27.79 -6.05 -5.02
N ALA A 230 26.56 -5.66 -4.67
CA ALA A 230 26.09 -4.28 -4.77
C ALA A 230 26.90 -3.32 -3.88
N ARG A 231 27.24 -3.76 -2.65
CA ARG A 231 28.10 -3.00 -1.75
C ARG A 231 29.49 -2.78 -2.35
N LYS A 232 30.08 -3.80 -2.98
CA LYS A 232 31.39 -3.71 -3.64
C LYS A 232 31.37 -2.81 -4.87
N SER A 233 30.27 -2.81 -5.64
CA SER A 233 30.13 -1.95 -6.83
C SER A 233 29.71 -0.52 -6.49
N GLY A 234 29.24 -0.26 -5.26
CA GLY A 234 28.70 1.04 -4.86
C GLY A 234 27.30 1.31 -5.42
N GLU A 235 26.60 0.27 -5.88
CA GLU A 235 25.25 0.37 -6.43
C GLU A 235 24.19 0.14 -5.33
N ALA A 236 23.13 0.94 -5.34
CA ALA A 236 21.95 0.68 -4.51
C ALA A 236 20.95 -0.17 -5.32
N ILE A 237 20.75 -1.43 -4.90
CA ILE A 237 19.83 -2.36 -5.56
C ILE A 237 18.73 -2.83 -4.62
N SER A 238 17.60 -3.23 -5.20
CA SER A 238 16.49 -3.82 -4.48
C SER A 238 16.27 -5.30 -4.82
N ILE A 239 16.12 -6.12 -3.79
CA ILE A 239 16.01 -7.58 -3.88
C ILE A 239 14.74 -8.04 -3.18
N GLY A 240 13.88 -8.74 -3.91
CA GLY A 240 12.71 -9.43 -3.38
C GLY A 240 13.08 -10.87 -3.08
N LEU A 241 13.08 -11.23 -1.79
CA LEU A 241 13.38 -12.59 -1.34
C LEU A 241 12.09 -13.37 -1.15
N LEU A 242 11.91 -14.46 -1.90
CA LEU A 242 10.80 -15.36 -1.71
C LEU A 242 10.96 -16.10 -0.37
N GLY A 243 10.07 -15.84 0.59
CA GLY A 243 10.13 -16.47 1.92
C GLY A 243 9.12 -15.90 2.91
N ASN A 244 9.14 -16.42 4.14
CA ASN A 244 8.31 -15.92 5.23
C ASN A 244 9.12 -15.02 6.17
N ALA A 245 8.65 -13.80 6.39
CA ALA A 245 9.31 -12.82 7.27
C ALA A 245 9.48 -13.35 8.72
N ALA A 246 8.49 -14.09 9.24
CA ALA A 246 8.55 -14.71 10.57
C ALA A 246 9.60 -15.83 10.67
N GLU A 247 10.25 -16.22 9.58
CA GLU A 247 11.32 -17.22 9.52
C GLU A 247 12.66 -16.56 9.17
N ILE A 248 12.67 -15.72 8.14
CA ILE A 248 13.88 -15.07 7.61
C ILE A 248 14.47 -14.06 8.60
N LEU A 249 13.65 -13.20 9.24
CA LEU A 249 14.18 -12.21 10.18
C LEU A 249 14.83 -12.90 11.41
N PRO A 250 14.19 -13.89 12.06
CA PRO A 250 14.86 -14.67 13.10
C PRO A 250 16.14 -15.38 12.63
N ASP A 251 16.19 -15.88 11.39
CA ASP A 251 17.39 -16.52 10.83
C ASP A 251 18.55 -15.51 10.67
N LEU A 252 18.27 -14.31 10.14
CA LEU A 252 19.25 -13.22 10.04
C LEU A 252 19.83 -12.85 11.41
N VAL A 253 18.98 -12.74 12.43
CA VAL A 253 19.41 -12.48 13.82
C VAL A 253 20.33 -13.60 14.32
N LYS A 254 19.95 -14.87 14.14
CA LYS A 254 20.76 -16.03 14.57
C LYS A 254 22.11 -16.09 13.88
N ARG A 255 22.17 -15.70 12.60
CA ARG A 255 23.41 -15.64 11.80
C ARG A 255 24.27 -14.41 12.13
N GLY A 256 23.79 -13.48 12.95
CA GLY A 256 24.50 -12.25 13.29
C GLY A 256 24.65 -11.29 12.11
N ILE A 257 23.78 -11.38 11.11
CA ILE A 257 23.77 -10.52 9.92
C ILE A 257 23.05 -9.23 10.27
N LYS A 258 23.67 -8.07 9.99
CA LYS A 258 23.19 -6.77 10.45
C LYS A 258 22.75 -5.90 9.27
N PRO A 259 21.44 -5.64 9.11
CA PRO A 259 20.98 -4.53 8.27
C PRO A 259 21.31 -3.19 8.90
N ASP A 260 21.24 -2.13 8.10
CA ASP A 260 21.36 -0.74 8.55
C ASP A 260 20.00 -0.15 8.98
N ALA A 261 18.88 -0.74 8.56
CA ALA A 261 17.58 -0.43 9.13
C ALA A 261 16.62 -1.60 8.99
N VAL A 262 15.65 -1.69 9.90
CA VAL A 262 14.61 -2.73 9.89
C VAL A 262 13.23 -2.10 9.99
N THR A 263 12.33 -2.54 9.12
CA THR A 263 10.92 -2.16 9.15
C THR A 263 10.05 -3.31 8.62
N ASP A 264 8.74 -3.11 8.57
CA ASP A 264 7.80 -4.10 8.03
C ASP A 264 6.57 -3.43 7.40
N GLN A 265 6.12 -3.98 6.27
CA GLN A 265 4.88 -3.58 5.61
C GLN A 265 4.06 -4.78 5.10
N THR A 266 4.20 -5.95 5.75
CA THR A 266 3.19 -7.02 5.62
C THR A 266 1.80 -6.49 6.00
N SER A 267 0.72 -7.17 5.58
CA SER A 267 -0.64 -6.76 5.93
C SER A 267 -1.06 -7.28 7.32
N ALA A 268 -0.24 -7.01 8.33
CA ALA A 268 -0.44 -7.40 9.72
C ALA A 268 -1.75 -6.86 10.34
N HIS A 269 -2.31 -5.79 9.77
CA HIS A 269 -3.58 -5.19 10.21
C HIS A 269 -4.79 -6.10 10.00
N ASP A 270 -4.68 -7.14 9.15
CA ASP A 270 -5.71 -8.13 8.87
C ASP A 270 -5.10 -9.54 9.00
N PRO A 271 -4.97 -10.08 10.22
CA PRO A 271 -4.20 -11.30 10.47
C PRO A 271 -4.64 -12.51 9.65
N ALA A 272 -5.95 -12.69 9.44
CA ALA A 272 -6.46 -13.82 8.67
C ALA A 272 -6.11 -13.69 7.18
N ASN A 273 -6.23 -12.49 6.59
CA ASN A 273 -6.13 -12.31 5.14
C ASN A 273 -4.80 -11.74 4.64
N GLY A 274 -3.98 -11.19 5.53
CA GLY A 274 -2.83 -10.37 5.17
C GLY A 274 -1.45 -10.87 5.64
N TYR A 275 -1.39 -11.91 6.48
CA TYR A 275 -0.13 -12.42 7.02
C TYR A 275 -0.06 -13.95 6.95
N LEU A 276 0.97 -14.47 6.29
CA LEU A 276 1.20 -15.92 6.16
C LEU A 276 1.82 -16.47 7.46
N PRO A 277 1.18 -17.44 8.15
CA PRO A 277 1.80 -18.08 9.32
C PRO A 277 3.11 -18.81 8.97
N ALA A 278 4.08 -18.79 9.89
CA ALA A 278 5.32 -19.54 9.74
C ALA A 278 5.04 -21.06 9.58
N GLY A 279 5.80 -21.72 8.72
CA GLY A 279 5.68 -23.14 8.37
C GLY A 279 4.51 -23.47 7.44
N TRP A 280 3.71 -22.50 7.00
CA TRP A 280 2.58 -22.72 6.10
C TRP A 280 2.94 -22.38 4.66
N SER A 281 2.38 -23.13 3.71
CA SER A 281 2.40 -22.73 2.30
C SER A 281 1.32 -21.70 1.98
N VAL A 282 1.51 -20.93 0.90
CA VAL A 282 0.51 -19.95 0.42
C VAL A 282 -0.80 -20.63 0.03
N GLU A 283 -0.75 -21.85 -0.52
CA GLU A 283 -1.93 -22.65 -0.87
C GLU A 283 -2.70 -23.07 0.38
N GLN A 284 -2.00 -23.56 1.41
CA GLN A 284 -2.61 -23.92 2.69
C GLN A 284 -3.29 -22.70 3.33
N TRP A 285 -2.58 -21.57 3.37
CA TRP A 285 -3.11 -20.33 3.91
C TRP A 285 -4.36 -19.88 3.16
N THR A 286 -4.32 -19.86 1.83
CA THR A 286 -5.45 -19.47 1.00
C THR A 286 -6.68 -20.37 1.25
N LYS A 287 -6.50 -21.68 1.30
CA LYS A 287 -7.61 -22.62 1.56
C LYS A 287 -8.17 -22.44 2.97
N LYS A 288 -7.32 -22.30 3.99
CA LYS A 288 -7.76 -22.20 5.39
C LYS A 288 -8.45 -20.89 5.72
N ARG A 289 -8.19 -19.80 4.98
CA ARG A 289 -8.93 -18.53 5.14
C ARG A 289 -10.44 -18.72 4.95
N ASP A 290 -10.83 -19.58 4.01
CA ASP A 290 -12.24 -19.86 3.74
C ASP A 290 -12.85 -20.84 4.72
N THR A 291 -12.10 -21.86 5.14
CA THR A 291 -12.63 -22.97 5.95
C THR A 291 -12.51 -22.77 7.46
N ALA A 292 -11.46 -22.08 7.92
CA ALA A 292 -11.12 -21.92 9.33
C ALA A 292 -10.38 -20.58 9.60
N PRO A 293 -11.00 -19.43 9.32
CA PRO A 293 -10.34 -18.12 9.42
C PRO A 293 -9.81 -17.80 10.83
N HIS A 294 -10.47 -18.29 11.88
CA HIS A 294 -10.01 -18.11 13.27
C HIS A 294 -8.71 -18.88 13.56
N GLU A 295 -8.52 -20.06 12.97
CA GLU A 295 -7.25 -20.80 13.09
C GLU A 295 -6.13 -20.06 12.35
N VAL A 296 -6.44 -19.47 11.19
CA VAL A 296 -5.48 -18.66 10.43
C VAL A 296 -5.08 -17.43 11.22
N GLU A 297 -6.04 -16.71 11.78
CA GLU A 297 -5.78 -15.53 12.60
C GLU A 297 -4.86 -15.89 13.78
N ALA A 298 -5.20 -16.91 14.57
CA ALA A 298 -4.37 -17.31 15.71
C ALA A 298 -2.92 -17.68 15.29
N ALA A 299 -2.76 -18.45 14.21
CA ALA A 299 -1.45 -18.85 13.71
C ALA A 299 -0.65 -17.64 13.15
N ALA A 300 -1.33 -16.71 12.48
CA ALA A 300 -0.73 -15.49 11.95
C ALA A 300 -0.25 -14.57 13.08
N ARG A 301 -1.07 -14.35 14.10
CA ARG A 301 -0.71 -13.53 15.28
C ARG A 301 0.51 -14.09 16.00
N ALA A 302 0.54 -15.39 16.27
CA ALA A 302 1.72 -16.07 16.85
C ALA A 302 2.99 -15.87 15.98
N SER A 303 2.85 -15.88 14.65
CA SER A 303 3.96 -15.64 13.73
C SER A 303 4.41 -14.17 13.71
N MET A 304 3.49 -13.22 13.87
CA MET A 304 3.82 -11.79 14.04
C MET A 304 4.60 -11.54 15.34
N ALA A 305 4.28 -12.25 16.42
CA ALA A 305 5.06 -12.20 17.66
C ALA A 305 6.51 -12.65 17.43
N LEU A 306 6.75 -13.72 16.67
CA LEU A 306 8.11 -14.16 16.30
C LEU A 306 8.85 -13.11 15.45
N HIS A 307 8.16 -12.53 14.49
CA HIS A 307 8.69 -11.47 13.63
C HIS A 307 9.08 -10.23 14.46
N VAL A 308 8.19 -9.73 15.32
CA VAL A 308 8.46 -8.57 16.17
C VAL A 308 9.58 -8.83 17.17
N ASN A 309 9.71 -10.04 17.72
CA ASN A 309 10.86 -10.40 18.55
C ASN A 309 12.19 -10.31 17.78
N ALA A 310 12.22 -10.67 16.49
CA ALA A 310 13.41 -10.49 15.66
C ALA A 310 13.70 -8.99 15.39
N MET A 311 12.67 -8.19 15.14
CA MET A 311 12.82 -6.72 15.03
C MET A 311 13.38 -6.12 16.32
N LEU A 312 12.88 -6.55 17.49
CA LEU A 312 13.42 -6.15 18.80
C LEU A 312 14.87 -6.57 18.99
N ALA A 313 15.25 -7.76 18.53
CA ALA A 313 16.64 -8.21 18.60
C ALA A 313 17.58 -7.34 17.73
N PHE A 314 17.12 -6.80 16.60
CA PHE A 314 17.88 -5.81 15.83
C PHE A 314 17.91 -4.45 16.53
N HIS A 315 16.77 -4.02 17.09
CA HIS A 315 16.68 -2.78 17.87
C HIS A 315 17.65 -2.77 19.07
N ASP A 316 17.73 -3.89 19.81
CA ASP A 316 18.65 -4.06 20.94
C ASP A 316 20.13 -4.00 20.53
N GLN A 317 20.44 -4.21 19.26
CA GLN A 317 21.77 -4.04 18.68
C GLN A 317 22.06 -2.60 18.23
N GLY A 318 21.13 -1.67 18.45
CA GLY A 318 21.24 -0.27 18.04
C GLY A 318 20.88 -0.01 16.57
N ILE A 319 20.29 -0.98 15.87
CA ILE A 319 19.87 -0.81 14.47
C ILE A 319 18.56 0.00 14.43
N PRO A 320 18.48 1.09 13.66
CA PRO A 320 17.24 1.84 13.43
C PRO A 320 16.11 0.89 13.03
N THR A 321 15.15 0.72 13.94
CA THR A 321 14.03 -0.20 13.78
C THR A 321 12.76 0.60 14.00
N PHE A 322 11.78 0.45 13.11
CA PHE A 322 10.53 1.19 13.22
C PHE A 322 9.36 0.44 12.59
N ASP A 323 8.16 0.74 13.06
CA ASP A 323 6.90 0.26 12.51
C ASP A 323 6.41 1.18 11.40
N TYR A 324 5.99 0.58 10.29
CA TYR A 324 5.52 1.30 9.10
C TYR A 324 3.99 1.30 8.95
N GLY A 325 3.28 1.39 10.08
CA GLY A 325 1.85 1.68 10.10
C GLY A 325 0.94 0.52 9.71
N ASN A 326 1.38 -0.73 9.89
CA ASN A 326 0.57 -1.93 9.65
C ASN A 326 0.05 -2.58 10.94
N ASN A 327 0.29 -1.97 12.10
CA ASN A 327 -0.18 -2.42 13.41
C ASN A 327 0.46 -3.72 13.94
N ILE A 328 1.58 -4.18 13.36
CA ILE A 328 2.23 -5.44 13.76
C ILE A 328 2.65 -5.44 15.24
N ARG A 329 3.08 -4.30 15.78
CA ARG A 329 3.44 -4.16 17.21
C ARG A 329 2.26 -4.42 18.14
N GLN A 330 1.07 -3.91 17.81
CA GLN A 330 -0.12 -4.16 18.63
C GLN A 330 -0.48 -5.64 18.60
N VAL A 331 -0.42 -6.27 17.43
CA VAL A 331 -0.69 -7.71 17.31
C VAL A 331 0.29 -8.53 18.15
N ALA A 332 1.58 -8.19 18.11
CA ALA A 332 2.58 -8.87 18.94
C ALA A 332 2.38 -8.60 20.44
N LEU A 333 1.99 -7.39 20.84
CA LEU A 333 1.64 -7.07 22.23
C LEU A 333 0.46 -7.93 22.72
N ASP A 334 -0.59 -8.06 21.91
CA ASP A 334 -1.76 -8.90 22.22
C ASP A 334 -1.36 -10.38 22.41
N GLU A 335 -0.29 -10.83 21.75
CA GLU A 335 0.29 -12.17 21.88
C GLU A 335 1.38 -12.29 22.97
N GLY A 336 1.52 -11.28 23.83
CA GLY A 336 2.39 -11.32 25.00
C GLY A 336 3.82 -10.81 24.80
N VAL A 337 4.13 -10.16 23.67
CA VAL A 337 5.41 -9.46 23.50
C VAL A 337 5.36 -8.11 24.21
N GLU A 338 5.67 -8.11 25.51
CA GLU A 338 5.57 -6.92 26.38
C GLU A 338 6.35 -5.69 25.85
N ARG A 339 7.48 -5.95 25.18
CA ARG A 339 8.38 -4.94 24.60
C ARG A 339 8.02 -4.53 23.17
N ALA A 340 6.87 -4.95 22.63
CA ALA A 340 6.54 -4.75 21.21
C ALA A 340 6.55 -3.27 20.77
N PHE A 341 6.40 -2.33 21.70
CA PHE A 341 6.42 -0.89 21.44
C PHE A 341 7.76 -0.19 21.73
N ASP A 342 8.82 -0.94 22.05
CA ASP A 342 10.15 -0.37 22.32
C ASP A 342 10.73 0.35 21.08
N PHE A 343 10.38 -0.09 19.87
CA PHE A 343 10.68 0.64 18.64
C PHE A 343 9.49 1.53 18.19
N PRO A 344 9.76 2.75 17.69
CA PRO A 344 8.73 3.74 17.40
C PRO A 344 7.97 3.44 16.10
N GLY A 345 6.84 4.13 15.91
CA GLY A 345 6.22 4.23 14.59
C GLY A 345 6.93 5.27 13.74
N PHE A 346 6.89 5.11 12.42
CA PHE A 346 7.56 6.04 11.49
C PHE A 346 7.04 7.49 11.58
N VAL A 347 5.76 7.69 11.92
CA VAL A 347 5.20 9.04 12.06
C VAL A 347 5.85 9.83 13.20
N PRO A 348 5.81 9.37 14.47
CA PRO A 348 6.50 10.08 15.55
C PRO A 348 8.01 10.17 15.34
N ALA A 349 8.64 9.17 14.70
CA ALA A 349 10.09 9.15 14.50
C ALA A 349 10.57 10.11 13.41
N TYR A 350 9.87 10.18 12.27
CA TYR A 350 10.40 10.78 11.04
C TYR A 350 9.43 11.77 10.38
N ILE A 351 8.14 11.45 10.28
CA ILE A 351 7.22 12.21 9.40
C ILE A 351 6.49 13.36 10.10
N ARG A 352 6.31 13.32 11.43
CA ARG A 352 5.56 14.35 12.17
C ARG A 352 6.03 15.79 11.91
N PRO A 353 7.34 16.10 11.78
CA PRO A 353 7.79 17.45 11.44
C PRO A 353 7.25 17.96 10.09
N LEU A 354 7.05 17.09 9.10
CA LEU A 354 6.41 17.44 7.82
C LEU A 354 4.93 17.77 8.04
N PHE A 355 4.21 16.93 8.79
CA PHE A 355 2.80 17.17 9.13
C PHE A 355 2.57 18.49 9.87
N CYS A 356 3.50 18.91 10.74
CA CYS A 356 3.41 20.20 11.42
C CYS A 356 3.43 21.41 10.46
N LYS A 357 3.87 21.22 9.21
CA LYS A 357 3.88 22.24 8.16
C LYS A 357 2.72 22.07 7.16
N GLY A 358 1.82 21.10 7.38
CA GLY A 358 0.77 20.75 6.42
C GLY A 358 1.27 19.96 5.21
N ILE A 359 2.53 19.54 5.19
CA ILE A 359 3.13 18.69 4.15
C ILE A 359 2.59 17.28 4.34
N GLY A 360 2.18 16.63 3.25
CA GLY A 360 1.56 15.31 3.31
C GLY A 360 1.44 14.70 1.92
N PRO A 361 0.76 13.56 1.77
CA PRO A 361 0.76 12.79 0.53
C PRO A 361 -0.14 13.39 -0.58
N PHE A 362 0.17 14.62 -0.99
CA PHE A 362 -0.55 15.35 -2.04
C PHE A 362 -0.33 14.71 -3.41
N ARG A 363 -1.41 14.65 -4.20
CA ARG A 363 -1.42 13.94 -5.48
C ARG A 363 -2.44 14.56 -6.42
N TRP A 364 -2.20 14.37 -7.71
CA TRP A 364 -3.15 14.67 -8.78
C TRP A 364 -3.11 13.60 -9.86
N VAL A 365 -4.13 13.57 -10.72
CA VAL A 365 -4.28 12.56 -11.78
C VAL A 365 -4.71 13.25 -13.07
N ALA A 366 -4.04 12.92 -14.17
CA ALA A 366 -4.44 13.37 -15.50
C ALA A 366 -5.58 12.48 -16.04
N LEU A 367 -6.84 12.96 -15.95
CA LEU A 367 -8.01 12.25 -16.47
C LEU A 367 -7.97 12.05 -18.00
N SER A 368 -7.16 12.82 -18.71
CA SER A 368 -6.88 12.63 -20.13
C SER A 368 -6.28 11.25 -20.42
N GLY A 369 -5.50 10.69 -19.49
CA GLY A 369 -4.65 9.51 -19.70
C GLY A 369 -3.32 9.81 -20.40
N ASP A 370 -3.04 11.08 -20.73
CA ASP A 370 -1.84 11.49 -21.44
C ASP A 370 -0.67 11.74 -20.46
N PRO A 371 0.50 11.10 -20.63
CA PRO A 371 1.69 11.36 -19.81
C PRO A 371 2.19 12.80 -19.89
N GLU A 372 1.97 13.46 -21.01
CA GLU A 372 2.46 14.80 -21.23
C GLU A 372 1.79 15.80 -20.27
N ASP A 373 0.55 15.55 -19.87
CA ASP A 373 -0.11 16.38 -18.85
C ASP A 373 0.62 16.31 -17.50
N ILE A 374 1.15 15.12 -17.13
CA ILE A 374 1.95 14.96 -15.91
C ILE A 374 3.29 15.68 -16.04
N ALA A 375 4.01 15.48 -17.15
CA ALA A 375 5.28 16.17 -17.39
C ALA A 375 5.13 17.70 -17.33
N ARG A 376 4.03 18.24 -17.88
CA ARG A 376 3.69 19.67 -17.78
C ARG A 376 3.40 20.11 -16.37
N THR A 377 2.68 19.31 -15.58
CA THR A 377 2.46 19.63 -14.16
C THR A 377 3.75 19.58 -13.35
N ASP A 378 4.65 18.62 -13.60
CA ASP A 378 5.94 18.54 -12.91
C ASP A 378 6.79 19.78 -13.22
N ALA A 379 6.86 20.18 -14.49
CA ALA A 379 7.53 21.41 -14.89
C ALA A 379 6.90 22.66 -14.23
N LYS A 380 5.56 22.71 -14.13
CA LYS A 380 4.86 23.81 -13.46
C LYS A 380 5.13 23.83 -11.96
N VAL A 381 5.21 22.69 -11.28
CA VAL A 381 5.56 22.62 -9.85
C VAL A 381 6.97 23.17 -9.62
N LYS A 382 7.94 22.81 -10.46
CA LYS A 382 9.30 23.37 -10.38
C LYS A 382 9.34 24.87 -10.61
N GLU A 383 8.54 25.39 -11.54
CA GLU A 383 8.40 26.82 -11.79
C GLU A 383 7.81 27.57 -10.58
N LEU A 384 6.80 27.00 -9.93
CA LEU A 384 6.13 27.62 -8.78
C LEU A 384 6.95 27.55 -7.49
N ILE A 385 7.83 26.54 -7.35
CA ILE A 385 8.65 26.29 -6.16
C ILE A 385 10.12 26.16 -6.59
N PRO A 386 10.76 27.25 -7.04
CA PRO A 386 12.10 27.18 -7.65
C PRO A 386 13.22 26.89 -6.64
N ASP A 387 13.03 27.24 -5.37
CA ASP A 387 14.08 27.22 -4.33
C ASP A 387 14.06 25.94 -3.46
N ASP A 388 13.42 24.86 -3.92
CA ASP A 388 13.38 23.57 -3.22
C ASP A 388 14.13 22.47 -4.01
N PRO A 389 15.44 22.31 -3.81
CA PRO A 389 16.24 21.32 -4.53
C PRO A 389 15.86 19.88 -4.18
N HIS A 390 15.26 19.64 -3.01
CA HIS A 390 14.80 18.32 -2.59
C HIS A 390 13.56 17.91 -3.39
N LEU A 391 12.59 18.81 -3.50
CA LEU A 391 11.40 18.63 -4.35
C LEU A 391 11.78 18.43 -5.82
N HIS A 392 12.72 19.22 -6.36
CA HIS A 392 13.14 19.08 -7.75
C HIS A 392 13.79 17.73 -8.01
N ARG A 393 14.66 17.29 -7.11
CA ARG A 393 15.28 15.95 -7.17
C ARG A 393 14.23 14.85 -7.10
N TRP A 394 13.24 14.98 -6.22
CA TRP A 394 12.12 14.05 -6.14
C TRP A 394 11.40 13.93 -7.49
N LEU A 395 11.03 15.06 -8.10
CA LEU A 395 10.35 15.08 -9.41
C LEU A 395 11.21 14.47 -10.52
N ASP A 396 12.51 14.76 -10.53
CA ASP A 396 13.44 14.17 -11.51
C ASP A 396 13.55 12.64 -11.35
N MET A 397 13.71 12.16 -10.12
CA MET A 397 13.76 10.72 -9.86
C MET A 397 12.41 10.04 -10.15
N ALA A 398 11.30 10.70 -9.84
CA ALA A 398 9.97 10.18 -10.14
C ALA A 398 9.77 10.02 -11.65
N ALA A 399 10.16 11.02 -12.46
CA ALA A 399 10.05 10.96 -13.91
C ALA A 399 10.92 9.85 -14.54
N ASP A 400 12.12 9.61 -14.00
CA ASP A 400 13.04 8.60 -14.51
C ASP A 400 12.67 7.17 -14.06
N ARG A 401 12.38 7.01 -12.76
CA ARG A 401 12.32 5.70 -12.10
C ARG A 401 10.90 5.15 -11.95
N ILE A 402 9.88 6.00 -11.83
CA ILE A 402 8.51 5.53 -11.56
C ILE A 402 7.78 5.23 -12.87
N ALA A 403 7.41 3.97 -13.08
CA ALA A 403 6.48 3.62 -14.15
C ALA A 403 5.04 3.96 -13.77
N PHE A 404 4.30 4.61 -14.66
CA PHE A 404 2.88 4.87 -14.46
C PHE A 404 2.05 3.58 -14.48
N GLN A 405 0.99 3.54 -13.66
CA GLN A 405 0.03 2.44 -13.59
C GLN A 405 -1.38 2.95 -13.98
N ALA A 406 -1.88 2.57 -15.17
CA ALA A 406 -3.13 3.05 -15.79
C ALA A 406 -3.20 4.57 -16.04
N TYR A 407 -4.12 5.32 -15.40
CA TYR A 407 -4.01 6.78 -15.43
C TYR A 407 -2.65 7.19 -14.89
N ARG A 408 -2.16 8.33 -15.37
CA ARG A 408 -0.85 8.81 -15.02
C ARG A 408 -1.04 9.80 -13.86
N PRO A 409 -0.76 9.38 -12.62
CA PRO A 409 -0.74 10.29 -11.48
C PRO A 409 0.60 11.02 -11.41
N ALA A 410 0.61 12.17 -10.75
CA ALA A 410 1.82 12.63 -10.10
C ALA A 410 1.57 12.85 -8.61
N PHE A 411 2.66 12.76 -7.87
CA PHE A 411 2.70 12.83 -6.43
C PHE A 411 3.82 13.80 -6.08
N ALA A 412 3.47 14.91 -5.45
CA ALA A 412 4.42 15.88 -4.93
C ALA A 412 3.78 16.49 -3.68
N GLY A 413 4.24 16.01 -2.54
CA GLY A 413 3.80 16.38 -1.20
C GLY A 413 4.74 17.32 -0.51
#